data_AF-A0A6P8NVK6-F1
#
_entry.id   AF-A0A6P8NVK6-F1
#
_cell.length_a   1.000
_cell.length_b   1.000
_cell.length_c   1.000
_cell.angle_alpha   90.00
_cell.angle_beta   90.00
_cell.angle_gamma   90.00
#
_symmetry.space_group_name_H-M   'P 1'
#
loop_
_entity.id
_entity.type
_entity.pdbx_description
1 polymer ?
#
loop_
_entity_poly.entity_id
_entity_poly.type
_entity_poly.pdbx_seq_one_letter_code
_entity_poly.pdbx_strand_id
1 'polypeptide(L)'
;MTCVCIDNYCELNKQCVPGLNSSCISNASCVPKDSICKSNDFIYKEQYIAESVDTCIQALSYGKPCDKNIQCSAVTSNAVCLPHPTSNSSSVCVCSKGYHYKFKKCFKRKVLGMNYENLGECYLNSGVGAFRRNNQSACDWNYIQRNDTVYDFNSNNITTSIIGLISLSLLLTNMLIQFKVNKHD
;
A
#
# COMPACT_ATOMS: atom_id res chain seq x y z
N MET A 1 29.81 -33.09 -23.57
CA MET A 1 28.76 -32.31 -24.26
C MET A 1 27.46 -32.61 -23.55
N THR A 2 26.81 -31.59 -23.00
CA THR A 2 25.58 -31.73 -22.19
C THR A 2 24.41 -31.33 -23.06
N CYS A 3 23.44 -32.23 -23.28
CA CYS A 3 22.19 -31.88 -23.94
C CYS A 3 21.27 -31.20 -22.91
N VAL A 4 20.65 -30.09 -23.30
CA VAL A 4 19.64 -29.39 -22.50
C VAL A 4 18.39 -29.22 -23.34
N CYS A 5 17.23 -29.21 -22.68
CA CYS A 5 15.98 -28.91 -23.37
C CYS A 5 15.95 -27.45 -23.84
N ILE A 6 15.21 -27.20 -24.93
CA ILE A 6 14.95 -25.85 -25.42
C ILE A 6 14.04 -25.09 -24.45
N ASP A 7 13.94 -23.77 -24.61
CA ASP A 7 13.12 -22.91 -23.76
C ASP A 7 11.67 -23.40 -23.65
N ASN A 8 11.10 -23.31 -22.44
CA ASN A 8 9.76 -23.76 -22.08
C ASN A 8 9.54 -25.29 -22.15
N TYR A 9 10.61 -26.07 -22.29
CA TYR A 9 10.58 -27.53 -22.15
C TYR A 9 11.45 -27.96 -20.96
N CYS A 10 11.01 -28.98 -20.25
CA CYS A 10 11.71 -29.55 -19.11
C CYS A 10 12.06 -31.01 -19.36
N GLU A 11 13.18 -31.46 -18.79
CA GLU A 11 13.60 -32.86 -18.90
C GLU A 11 12.82 -33.71 -17.90
N LEU A 12 11.99 -34.61 -18.40
CA LEU A 12 11.30 -35.63 -17.61
C LEU A 12 11.66 -37.00 -18.18
N ASN A 13 12.25 -37.88 -17.34
CA ASN A 13 12.66 -39.22 -17.76
C ASN A 13 13.55 -39.23 -19.02
N LYS A 14 14.52 -38.30 -19.11
CA LYS A 14 15.42 -38.10 -20.27
C LYS A 14 14.74 -37.70 -21.58
N GLN A 15 13.50 -37.24 -21.51
CA GLN A 15 12.78 -36.67 -22.64
C GLN A 15 12.44 -35.20 -22.34
N CYS A 16 12.57 -34.34 -23.35
CA CYS A 16 12.09 -32.98 -23.25
C CYS A 16 10.58 -32.97 -23.45
N VAL A 17 9.87 -32.57 -22.42
CA VAL A 17 8.41 -32.48 -22.43
C VAL A 17 7.96 -31.01 -22.27
N PRO A 18 6.79 -30.65 -22.82
CA PRO A 18 6.29 -29.28 -22.76
C PRO A 18 6.07 -28.83 -21.31
N GLY A 19 6.69 -27.69 -20.93
CA GLY A 19 6.54 -27.03 -19.63
C GLY A 19 5.67 -25.77 -19.71
N LEU A 20 5.74 -24.89 -18.71
CA LEU A 20 4.97 -23.63 -18.73
C LEU A 20 5.30 -22.77 -19.96
N ASN A 21 4.29 -22.07 -20.50
CA ASN A 21 4.35 -21.25 -21.72
C ASN A 21 4.69 -22.02 -23.02
N SER A 22 4.55 -23.34 -23.03
CA SER A 22 4.60 -24.15 -24.25
C SER A 22 3.20 -24.62 -24.67
N SER A 23 3.08 -25.05 -25.93
CA SER A 23 1.83 -25.60 -26.44
C SER A 23 1.52 -26.97 -25.81
N CYS A 24 0.28 -27.15 -25.38
CA CYS A 24 -0.19 -28.34 -24.67
C CYS A 24 -1.39 -28.98 -25.36
N ILE A 25 -1.47 -30.32 -25.31
CA ILE A 25 -2.63 -31.10 -25.78
C ILE A 25 -3.44 -31.61 -24.58
N SER A 26 -2.80 -31.78 -23.43
CA SER A 26 -3.40 -32.19 -22.16
C SER A 26 -2.54 -31.68 -21.00
N ASN A 27 -3.01 -31.85 -19.76
CA ASN A 27 -2.18 -31.59 -18.58
C ASN A 27 -0.97 -32.54 -18.61
N ALA A 28 0.21 -32.03 -18.96
CA ALA A 28 1.41 -32.86 -19.10
C ALA A 28 2.06 -33.17 -17.75
N SER A 29 2.88 -34.23 -17.68
CA SER A 29 3.44 -34.74 -16.43
C SER A 29 4.57 -33.90 -15.81
N CYS A 30 5.25 -33.06 -16.60
CA CYS A 30 6.30 -32.12 -16.13
C CYS A 30 5.75 -30.72 -15.86
N VAL A 31 4.42 -30.60 -15.88
CA VAL A 31 3.73 -29.34 -15.68
C VAL A 31 3.57 -29.14 -14.18
N PRO A 32 3.91 -27.95 -13.65
CA PRO A 32 3.81 -27.69 -12.24
C PRO A 32 2.39 -27.94 -11.74
N LYS A 33 2.32 -28.48 -10.52
CA LYS A 33 1.09 -28.51 -9.75
C LYS A 33 0.50 -27.09 -9.73
N ASP A 34 -0.80 -27.00 -9.98
CA ASP A 34 -1.54 -25.74 -10.06
C ASP A 34 -1.38 -24.94 -11.36
N SER A 35 -1.06 -25.61 -12.45
CA SER A 35 -1.32 -25.12 -13.80
C SER A 35 -2.27 -26.03 -14.57
N ILE A 36 -2.94 -25.48 -15.58
CA ILE A 36 -3.95 -26.15 -16.40
C ILE A 36 -3.68 -25.87 -17.89
N CYS A 37 -3.88 -26.87 -18.75
CA CYS A 37 -3.87 -26.66 -20.19
C CYS A 37 -5.20 -26.02 -20.62
N LYS A 38 -5.16 -24.78 -21.14
CA LYS A 38 -6.34 -24.06 -21.65
C LYS A 38 -6.03 -23.42 -22.99
N SER A 39 -6.87 -23.68 -24.00
CA SER A 39 -6.69 -23.15 -25.36
C SER A 39 -5.34 -23.51 -26.01
N ASN A 40 -4.85 -24.73 -25.74
CA ASN A 40 -3.54 -25.23 -26.16
C ASN A 40 -2.32 -24.55 -25.51
N ASP A 41 -2.50 -23.74 -24.47
CA ASP A 41 -1.40 -23.15 -23.70
C ASP A 41 -1.50 -23.53 -22.21
N PHE A 42 -0.37 -23.71 -21.54
CA PHE A 42 -0.36 -23.85 -20.08
C PHE A 42 -0.59 -22.50 -19.39
N ILE A 43 -1.64 -22.43 -18.58
CA ILE A 43 -1.96 -21.27 -17.75
C ILE A 43 -1.93 -21.64 -16.26
N TYR A 44 -1.65 -20.66 -15.41
CA TYR A 44 -1.72 -20.84 -13.96
C TYR A 44 -3.17 -20.99 -13.49
N LYS A 45 -3.38 -21.75 -12.41
CA LYS A 45 -4.60 -21.58 -11.61
C LYS A 45 -4.66 -20.15 -11.07
N GLU A 46 -5.88 -19.67 -10.85
CA GLU A 46 -6.08 -18.36 -10.23
C GLU A 46 -5.23 -18.23 -8.97
N GLN A 47 -4.52 -17.10 -8.81
CA GLN A 47 -3.61 -16.81 -7.70
C GLN A 47 -2.28 -17.57 -7.69
N TYR A 48 -1.91 -18.29 -8.75
CA TYR A 48 -0.56 -18.86 -8.91
C TYR A 48 0.21 -18.16 -10.04
N ILE A 49 1.54 -18.21 -9.96
CA ILE A 49 2.47 -17.64 -10.93
C ILE A 49 3.64 -18.59 -11.20
N ALA A 50 4.26 -18.47 -12.38
CA ALA A 50 5.48 -19.19 -12.70
C ALA A 50 6.62 -18.70 -11.80
N GLU A 51 7.29 -19.66 -11.18
CA GLU A 51 8.61 -19.45 -10.60
C GLU A 51 9.71 -19.91 -11.56
N SER A 52 9.49 -21.04 -12.23
CA SER A 52 10.34 -21.60 -13.28
C SER A 52 9.46 -22.25 -14.37
N VAL A 53 10.06 -22.95 -15.33
CA VAL A 53 9.35 -23.68 -16.39
C VAL A 53 8.51 -24.84 -15.83
N ASP A 54 8.93 -25.40 -14.69
CA ASP A 54 8.39 -26.61 -14.06
C ASP A 54 7.81 -26.38 -12.65
N THR A 55 7.90 -25.15 -12.12
CA THR A 55 7.38 -24.80 -10.79
C THR A 55 6.46 -23.59 -10.80
N CYS A 56 5.35 -23.70 -10.07
CA CYS A 56 4.44 -22.61 -9.75
C CYS A 56 4.53 -22.27 -8.26
N ILE A 57 4.36 -21.00 -7.95
CA ILE A 57 4.26 -20.52 -6.57
C ILE A 57 3.02 -19.63 -6.42
N GLN A 58 2.46 -19.60 -5.22
CA GLN A 58 1.28 -18.76 -4.95
C GLN A 58 1.65 -17.27 -4.97
N ALA A 59 0.83 -16.48 -5.65
CA ALA A 59 0.84 -15.03 -5.61
C ALA A 59 0.19 -14.53 -4.30
N LEU A 60 0.84 -13.60 -3.62
CA LEU A 60 0.50 -13.20 -2.26
C LEU A 60 0.26 -11.69 -2.15
N SER A 61 -0.83 -11.33 -1.49
CA SER A 61 -1.18 -9.95 -1.18
C SER A 61 -0.26 -9.35 -0.11
N TYR A 62 -0.24 -8.02 -0.03
CA TYR A 62 0.46 -7.27 1.02
C TYR A 62 0.15 -7.81 2.44
N GLY A 63 1.18 -7.89 3.28
CA GLY A 63 1.12 -8.38 4.65
C GLY A 63 1.07 -9.90 4.81
N LYS A 64 0.99 -10.67 3.71
CA LYS A 64 1.03 -12.13 3.77
C LYS A 64 2.47 -12.65 3.91
N PRO A 65 2.69 -13.76 4.64
CA PRO A 65 4.00 -14.39 4.75
C PRO A 65 4.48 -14.87 3.38
N CYS A 66 5.75 -14.67 3.07
CA CYS A 66 6.33 -15.00 1.77
C CYS A 66 7.76 -15.54 1.92
N ASP A 67 8.23 -16.18 0.86
CA ASP A 67 9.61 -16.67 0.74
C ASP A 67 10.36 -15.91 -0.35
N LYS A 68 9.66 -15.45 -1.39
CA LYS A 68 10.25 -14.85 -2.59
C LYS A 68 9.53 -13.58 -3.03
N ASN A 69 10.29 -12.64 -3.59
CA ASN A 69 9.76 -11.36 -4.08
C ASN A 69 8.64 -11.53 -5.12
N ILE A 70 8.76 -12.54 -5.98
CA ILE A 70 7.84 -12.76 -7.09
C ILE A 70 6.40 -13.01 -6.60
N GLN A 71 6.24 -13.66 -5.44
CA GLN A 71 4.94 -13.89 -4.82
C GLN A 71 4.24 -12.56 -4.53
N CYS A 72 4.98 -11.55 -4.06
CA CYS A 72 4.45 -10.25 -3.70
C CYS A 72 4.24 -9.35 -4.94
N SER A 73 5.23 -9.29 -5.82
CA SER A 73 5.23 -8.37 -6.97
C SER A 73 4.18 -8.73 -8.03
N ALA A 74 3.77 -10.00 -8.11
CA ALA A 74 2.72 -10.45 -9.01
C ALA A 74 1.33 -9.89 -8.65
N VAL A 75 1.05 -9.67 -7.36
CA VAL A 75 -0.23 -9.11 -6.90
C VAL A 75 -0.14 -7.60 -6.75
N THR A 76 0.97 -7.10 -6.21
CA THR A 76 1.16 -5.67 -5.95
C THR A 76 2.51 -5.23 -6.51
N SER A 77 2.48 -4.47 -7.61
CA SER A 77 3.71 -3.91 -8.20
C SER A 77 4.50 -3.11 -7.15
N ASN A 78 5.83 -3.23 -7.17
CA ASN A 78 6.74 -2.66 -6.17
C ASN A 78 6.58 -3.23 -4.74
N ALA A 79 5.97 -4.41 -4.59
CA ALA A 79 6.05 -5.19 -3.36
C ALA A 79 7.21 -6.20 -3.44
N VAL A 80 7.82 -6.46 -2.28
CA VAL A 80 8.95 -7.37 -2.07
C VAL A 80 8.72 -8.18 -0.80
N CYS A 81 9.40 -9.30 -0.71
CA CYS A 81 9.40 -10.15 0.46
C CYS A 81 10.52 -9.74 1.40
N LEU A 82 10.19 -9.19 2.56
CA LEU A 82 11.18 -8.73 3.56
C LEU A 82 10.79 -9.19 4.97
N PRO A 83 11.77 -9.36 5.87
CA PRO A 83 11.52 -9.69 7.28
C PRO A 83 10.52 -8.72 7.92
N HIS A 84 9.53 -9.25 8.65
CA HIS A 84 8.59 -8.42 9.38
C HIS A 84 9.32 -7.72 10.55
N PRO A 85 9.19 -6.40 10.73
CA PRO A 85 9.95 -5.66 11.74
C PRO A 85 9.67 -6.10 13.19
N THR A 86 8.55 -6.78 13.44
CA THR A 86 8.18 -7.30 14.76
C THR A 86 8.27 -8.82 14.89
N SER A 87 8.69 -9.54 13.84
CA SER A 87 8.83 -11.01 13.84
C SER A 87 10.12 -11.40 13.14
N ASN A 88 11.08 -11.88 13.93
CA ASN A 88 12.41 -12.28 13.45
C ASN A 88 12.39 -13.54 12.57
N SER A 89 11.27 -14.25 12.47
CA SER A 89 11.20 -15.56 11.82
C SER A 89 10.31 -15.62 10.58
N SER A 90 9.64 -14.52 10.21
CA SER A 90 8.71 -14.53 9.07
C SER A 90 8.90 -13.30 8.19
N SER A 91 9.31 -13.53 6.94
CA SER A 91 9.24 -12.52 5.88
C SER A 91 7.80 -12.35 5.41
N VAL A 92 7.44 -11.12 5.06
CA VAL A 92 6.10 -10.75 4.60
C VAL A 92 6.18 -9.86 3.37
N CYS A 93 5.11 -9.85 2.58
CA CYS A 93 4.98 -8.95 1.45
C CYS A 93 4.81 -7.51 1.93
N VAL A 94 5.80 -6.67 1.65
CA VAL A 94 5.81 -5.23 1.97
C VAL A 94 6.18 -4.42 0.74
N CYS A 95 6.00 -3.09 0.78
CA CYS A 95 6.44 -2.24 -0.31
C CYS A 95 7.97 -2.11 -0.29
N SER A 96 8.57 -2.08 -1.48
CA SER A 96 9.99 -1.83 -1.68
C SER A 96 10.45 -0.54 -1.03
N LYS A 97 11.76 -0.43 -0.78
CA LYS A 97 12.38 0.80 -0.27
C LYS A 97 11.98 2.00 -1.13
N GLY A 98 11.55 3.09 -0.48
CA GLY A 98 11.08 4.29 -1.17
C GLY A 98 9.61 4.24 -1.61
N TYR A 99 8.89 3.14 -1.34
CA TYR A 99 7.46 3.00 -1.60
C TYR A 99 6.68 2.83 -0.29
N HIS A 100 5.39 3.14 -0.31
CA HIS A 100 4.48 2.91 0.81
C HIS A 100 3.16 2.33 0.33
N TYR A 101 2.49 1.62 1.23
CA TYR A 101 1.24 0.96 0.92
C TYR A 101 0.07 1.91 1.12
N LYS A 102 -0.71 2.14 0.07
CA LYS A 102 -1.94 2.96 0.10
C LYS A 102 -2.86 2.50 -1.02
N PHE A 103 -4.18 2.54 -0.81
CA PHE A 103 -5.19 2.12 -1.80
C PHE A 103 -4.90 0.75 -2.46
N LYS A 104 -4.49 -0.22 -1.64
CA LYS A 104 -4.12 -1.58 -2.06
C LYS A 104 -2.95 -1.67 -3.07
N LYS A 105 -2.13 -0.62 -3.18
CA LYS A 105 -0.97 -0.55 -4.07
C LYS A 105 0.26 -0.02 -3.31
N CYS A 106 1.44 -0.29 -3.86
CA CYS A 106 2.68 0.35 -3.41
C CYS A 106 2.97 1.57 -4.29
N PHE A 107 2.80 2.76 -3.71
CA PHE A 107 3.10 4.03 -4.37
C PHE A 107 4.46 4.56 -3.97
N LYS A 108 5.12 5.28 -4.88
CA LYS A 108 6.39 5.95 -4.58
C LYS A 108 6.14 7.01 -3.53
N ARG A 109 6.99 7.07 -2.49
CA ARG A 109 6.85 8.08 -1.43
C ARG A 109 7.16 9.46 -2.00
N LYS A 110 6.20 10.37 -1.85
CA LYS A 110 6.32 11.80 -2.11
C LYS A 110 5.99 12.53 -0.81
N VAL A 111 6.99 13.19 -0.26
CA VAL A 111 6.86 13.98 0.96
C VAL A 111 6.35 15.39 0.63
N LEU A 112 6.25 16.24 1.64
CA LEU A 112 5.83 17.64 1.50
C LEU A 112 6.71 18.42 0.52
N GLY A 113 6.10 19.39 -0.17
CA GLY A 113 6.77 20.22 -1.18
C GLY A 113 7.16 19.48 -2.47
N MET A 114 7.05 18.15 -2.51
CA MET A 114 7.23 17.39 -3.74
C MET A 114 5.94 17.39 -4.57
N ASN A 115 6.13 17.45 -5.88
CA ASN A 115 5.06 17.17 -6.83
C ASN A 115 4.78 15.67 -6.89
N TYR A 116 3.50 15.33 -6.95
CA TYR A 116 3.00 13.98 -7.13
C TYR A 116 1.93 13.94 -8.23
N GLU A 117 1.79 12.77 -8.86
CA GLU A 117 0.80 12.53 -9.91
C GLU A 117 -0.44 11.83 -9.34
N ASN A 118 -0.25 11.01 -8.31
CA ASN A 118 -1.32 10.26 -7.67
C ASN A 118 -1.39 10.56 -6.16
N LEU A 119 -2.59 10.76 -5.62
CA LEU A 119 -2.83 10.96 -4.18
C LEU A 119 -2.29 9.79 -3.32
N GLY A 120 -2.18 8.62 -3.93
CA GLY A 120 -1.55 7.42 -3.39
C GLY A 120 -0.08 7.61 -3.05
N GLU A 121 0.67 8.46 -3.76
CA GLU A 121 2.10 8.72 -3.55
C GLU A 121 2.40 9.60 -2.34
N CYS A 122 1.39 10.33 -1.86
CA CYS A 122 1.59 11.23 -0.74
C CYS A 122 1.82 10.43 0.55
N TYR A 123 3.03 10.59 1.11
CA TYR A 123 3.53 9.82 2.25
C TYR A 123 3.88 10.74 3.42
N LEU A 124 3.29 10.44 4.59
CA LEU A 124 3.54 11.10 5.88
C LEU A 124 3.74 10.02 6.95
N ASN A 125 4.69 10.21 7.88
CA ASN A 125 4.94 9.23 8.95
C ASN A 125 3.77 9.17 9.95
N SER A 126 3.04 10.27 10.16
CA SER A 126 1.87 10.33 11.07
C SER A 126 0.63 9.60 10.54
N GLY A 127 0.59 9.25 9.24
CA GLY A 127 -0.57 8.62 8.61
C GLY A 127 -1.80 9.53 8.43
N VAL A 128 -1.78 10.77 8.93
CA VAL A 128 -2.90 11.71 8.91
C VAL A 128 -2.48 13.01 8.21
N GLY A 129 -3.38 13.57 7.39
CA GLY A 129 -3.37 15.01 7.08
C GLY A 129 -2.57 15.46 5.85
N ALA A 130 -2.41 14.64 4.82
CA ALA A 130 -1.90 15.10 3.53
C ALA A 130 -3.07 15.41 2.57
N PHE A 131 -3.19 16.66 2.13
CA PHE A 131 -4.09 17.07 1.06
C PHE A 131 -3.34 17.71 -0.11
N ARG A 132 -4.00 17.78 -1.28
CA ARG A 132 -3.47 18.44 -2.48
C ARG A 132 -3.56 19.95 -2.35
N ARG A 133 -2.42 20.64 -2.43
CA ARG A 133 -2.40 22.10 -2.63
C ARG A 133 -1.48 22.40 -3.81
N ASN A 134 -2.04 22.93 -4.91
CA ASN A 134 -1.28 23.32 -6.11
C ASN A 134 -0.31 22.24 -6.64
N ASN A 135 -0.77 20.99 -6.77
CA ASN A 135 0.02 19.81 -7.17
C ASN A 135 1.13 19.36 -6.21
N GLN A 136 1.22 19.97 -5.02
CA GLN A 136 2.17 19.57 -3.99
C GLN A 136 1.46 18.90 -2.82
N SER A 137 2.21 18.02 -2.15
CA SER A 137 1.83 17.45 -0.86
C SER A 137 1.80 18.57 0.18
N ALA A 138 0.65 18.82 0.81
CA ALA A 138 0.47 19.86 1.83
C ALA A 138 -0.28 19.31 3.07
N CYS A 139 -0.06 19.95 4.22
CA CYS A 139 -0.65 19.59 5.51
C CYS A 139 -2.11 20.06 5.63
N ASP A 140 -2.92 19.30 6.37
CA ASP A 140 -4.24 19.71 6.86
C ASP A 140 -4.16 21.05 7.63
N TRP A 141 -5.21 21.90 7.56
CA TRP A 141 -5.22 23.28 8.10
C TRP A 141 -4.83 23.39 9.58
N ASN A 142 -4.93 22.30 10.33
CA ASN A 142 -4.68 22.24 11.78
C ASN A 142 -3.31 21.65 12.17
N TYR A 143 -2.44 21.32 11.20
CA TYR A 143 -1.14 20.69 11.47
C TYR A 143 0.02 21.55 11.00
N ILE A 144 0.98 21.80 11.87
CA ILE A 144 2.22 22.51 11.54
C ILE A 144 3.29 21.48 11.19
N GLN A 145 3.98 21.71 10.06
CA GLN A 145 5.10 20.87 9.63
C GLN A 145 6.27 21.05 10.60
N ARG A 146 6.71 19.95 11.22
CA ARG A 146 7.93 19.93 12.03
C ARG A 146 9.15 19.54 11.19
N ASN A 147 8.97 18.58 10.29
CA ASN A 147 9.91 18.20 9.24
C ASN A 147 9.15 17.58 8.05
N ASP A 148 9.84 17.11 7.02
CA ASP A 148 9.25 16.58 5.78
C ASP A 148 8.26 15.40 5.97
N THR A 149 8.25 14.76 7.14
CA THR A 149 7.44 13.57 7.42
C THR A 149 6.64 13.61 8.73
N VAL A 150 6.89 14.57 9.62
CA VAL A 150 6.36 14.64 11.00
C VAL A 150 5.62 15.96 11.23
N TYR A 151 4.50 15.88 11.97
CA TYR A 151 3.65 17.01 12.32
C TYR A 151 3.41 17.12 13.81
N ASP A 152 3.17 18.35 14.25
CA ASP A 152 2.57 18.68 15.54
C ASP A 152 1.17 19.25 15.30
N PHE A 153 0.19 18.84 16.11
CA PHE A 153 -1.15 19.41 16.10
C PHE A 153 -1.10 20.82 16.70
N ASN A 154 -1.59 21.83 15.98
CA ASN A 154 -1.59 23.19 16.48
C ASN A 154 -2.74 23.41 17.48
N SER A 155 -2.49 23.20 18.77
CA SER A 155 -3.49 23.43 19.83
C SER A 155 -3.90 24.91 19.97
N ASN A 156 -3.17 25.85 19.37
CA ASN A 156 -3.40 27.29 19.53
C ASN A 156 -4.65 27.80 18.80
N ASN A 157 -5.25 26.99 17.91
CA ASN A 157 -6.51 27.34 17.23
C ASN A 157 -7.78 26.96 18.01
N ILE A 158 -7.65 26.17 19.09
CA ILE A 158 -8.81 25.81 19.94
C ILE A 158 -9.08 26.92 20.97
N THR A 159 -8.03 27.60 21.44
CA THR A 159 -8.17 28.69 22.42
C THR A 159 -8.89 29.91 21.85
N THR A 160 -8.77 30.20 20.56
CA THR A 160 -9.48 31.35 19.93
C THR A 160 -10.98 31.10 19.75
N SER A 161 -11.44 29.85 19.61
CA SER A 161 -12.87 29.54 19.54
C SER A 161 -13.54 29.50 20.92
N ILE A 162 -12.85 29.02 21.96
CA ILE A 162 -13.44 28.94 23.30
C ILE A 162 -13.49 30.33 23.97
N ILE A 163 -12.47 31.17 23.78
CA ILE A 163 -12.45 32.55 24.32
C ILE A 163 -13.53 33.42 23.64
N GLY A 164 -13.84 33.18 22.36
CA GLY A 164 -14.95 33.84 21.65
C GLY A 164 -16.34 33.46 22.18
N LEU A 165 -16.53 32.22 22.63
CA LEU A 165 -17.80 31.75 23.19
C LEU A 165 -18.02 32.19 24.65
N ILE A 166 -16.93 32.30 25.43
CA ILE A 166 -16.99 32.84 26.80
C ILE A 166 -17.25 34.35 26.79
N SER A 167 -16.71 35.09 25.82
CA SER A 167 -16.96 36.54 25.69
C SER A 167 -18.41 36.86 25.26
N LEU A 168 -19.02 36.09 24.35
CA LEU A 168 -20.45 36.26 24.02
C LEU A 168 -21.39 35.91 25.20
N SER A 169 -21.06 34.90 25.99
CA SER A 169 -21.88 34.51 27.16
C SER A 169 -21.78 35.52 28.32
N LEU A 170 -20.62 36.16 28.52
CA LEU A 170 -20.51 37.30 29.46
C LEU A 170 -21.24 38.57 28.97
N LEU A 171 -21.27 38.83 27.66
CA LEU A 171 -22.03 39.95 27.08
C LEU A 171 -23.55 39.74 27.23
N LEU A 172 -24.04 38.53 27.00
CA LEU A 172 -25.46 38.18 27.14
C LEU A 172 -25.93 38.21 28.60
N THR A 173 -25.10 37.75 29.54
CA THR A 173 -25.44 37.79 30.98
C THR A 173 -25.45 39.21 31.53
N ASN A 174 -24.52 40.08 31.12
CA ASN A 174 -24.55 41.50 31.50
C ASN A 174 -25.75 42.27 30.93
N MET A 175 -26.21 41.96 29.70
CA MET A 175 -27.44 42.56 29.17
C MET A 175 -28.69 42.09 29.94
N LEU A 176 -28.76 40.83 30.35
CA LEU A 176 -29.88 40.31 31.16
C LEU A 176 -29.91 40.90 32.58
N ILE A 177 -28.75 41.19 33.17
CA ILE A 177 -28.66 41.85 34.49
C ILE A 177 -29.11 43.31 34.39
N GLN A 178 -28.70 44.06 33.36
CA GLN A 178 -29.15 45.44 33.13
C GLN A 178 -30.67 45.55 32.88
N PHE A 179 -31.27 44.59 32.17
CA PHE A 179 -32.72 44.53 31.99
C PHE A 179 -33.50 44.19 33.27
N LYS A 180 -32.88 43.48 34.21
CA LYS A 180 -33.52 43.11 35.49
C LYS A 180 -33.45 44.25 36.52
N VAL A 181 -32.42 45.10 36.46
CA VAL A 181 -32.28 46.30 37.31
C VAL A 181 -33.25 47.41 36.86
N ASN A 182 -33.43 47.64 35.56
CA ASN A 182 -34.33 48.68 35.03
C ASN A 182 -35.83 48.34 35.08
N LYS A 183 -36.24 47.23 35.70
CA LYS A 183 -37.65 46.82 35.83
C LYS A 183 -38.21 46.98 37.25
N HIS A 184 -37.43 47.58 38.15
CA HIS A 184 -37.82 47.75 39.56
C HIS A 184 -37.73 49.19 40.09
N ASP A 185 -37.77 50.18 39.20
CA ASP A 185 -38.14 51.57 39.52
C ASP A 185 -39.41 51.96 38.74
#